data_AF-A0A4Q6C6I8-F1
#
_entry.id   AF-A0A4Q6C6I8-F1
#
_cell.length_a   1.000
_cell.length_b   1.000
_cell.length_c   1.000
_cell.angle_alpha   90.00
_cell.angle_beta   90.00
_cell.angle_gamma   90.00
#
_symmetry.space_group_name_H-M   'P 1'
#
loop_
_entity.id
_entity.type
_entity.pdbx_description
1 polymer ?
#
loop_
_entity_poly.entity_id
_entity_poly.type
_entity_poly.pdbx_seq_one_letter_code
_entity_poly.pdbx_strand_id
1 'polypeptide(L)'
;MYGYLFSNLQTPYGYKRARWLDGDIERGFNLSASVLSPLTQEGSLLSNVSAFFGRIALGQNPERLSVLDRDSNAAGELKQFNYARLKWKRLVEMTSLSDGTQITLQSDLVPFTHERAINAALLIYSVSDSREDGPKLISGFPVSEAFMANALDPSKLGSDQNITTRYNIYVPGFNGTLKGKREVLTIHE
;
A
#
# COMPACT_ATOMS: atom_id res chain seq x y z
N MET A 1 -2.92 10.21 -9.66
CA MET A 1 -1.69 9.53 -10.13
C MET A 1 -2.07 8.40 -11.08
N TYR A 2 -2.33 8.69 -12.36
CA TYR A 2 -2.78 7.70 -13.38
C TYR A 2 -1.73 7.38 -14.45
N GLY A 3 -0.61 8.12 -14.49
CA GLY A 3 0.43 7.94 -15.52
C GLY A 3 1.13 6.57 -15.49
N TYR A 4 1.00 5.80 -14.41
CA TYR A 4 1.59 4.47 -14.28
C TYR A 4 0.90 3.41 -15.15
N LEU A 5 -0.41 3.55 -15.42
CA LEU A 5 -1.15 2.62 -16.28
C LEU A 5 -0.70 2.70 -17.74
N PHE A 6 -0.26 3.88 -18.16
CA PHE A 6 0.22 4.15 -19.52
C PHE A 6 1.75 4.08 -19.64
N SER A 7 2.45 3.72 -18.56
CA SER A 7 3.91 3.69 -18.57
C SER A 7 4.42 2.40 -19.24
N ASN A 8 4.91 2.56 -20.46
CA ASN A 8 5.70 1.53 -21.18
C ASN A 8 7.18 1.52 -20.76
N LEU A 9 7.54 2.23 -19.69
CA LEU A 9 8.92 2.26 -19.20
C LEU A 9 9.21 0.98 -18.44
N GLN A 10 10.19 0.23 -18.95
CA GLN A 10 10.77 -0.89 -18.25
C GLN A 10 11.62 -0.36 -17.09
N THR A 11 11.44 -0.95 -15.91
CA THR A 11 12.28 -0.70 -14.74
C THR A 11 13.06 -1.97 -14.40
N PRO A 12 14.07 -1.92 -13.51
CA PRO A 12 14.69 -3.13 -12.97
C PRO A 12 13.69 -4.11 -12.33
N TYR A 13 12.48 -3.64 -12.01
CA TYR A 13 11.38 -4.41 -11.44
C TYR A 13 10.25 -4.71 -12.45
N GLY A 14 10.57 -4.73 -13.76
CA GLY A 14 9.61 -4.94 -14.85
C GLY A 14 8.87 -3.66 -15.27
N TYR A 15 7.80 -3.83 -16.06
CA TYR A 15 6.97 -2.70 -16.49
C TYR A 15 6.07 -2.21 -15.36
N LYS A 16 5.99 -0.90 -15.17
CA LYS A 16 5.13 -0.35 -14.11
C LYS A 16 3.64 -0.66 -14.31
N ARG A 17 3.19 -0.76 -15.57
CA ARG A 17 1.81 -1.16 -15.91
C ARG A 17 1.49 -2.62 -15.59
N ALA A 18 2.50 -3.50 -15.61
CA ALA A 18 2.32 -4.95 -15.40
C ALA A 18 1.72 -5.25 -14.02
N ARG A 19 2.02 -4.39 -13.03
CA ARG A 19 1.44 -4.38 -11.68
C ARG A 19 -0.10 -4.42 -11.64
N TRP A 20 -0.75 -3.92 -12.70
CA TRP A 20 -2.21 -3.80 -12.80
C TRP A 20 -2.82 -4.70 -13.87
N LEU A 21 -1.99 -5.29 -14.74
CA LEU A 21 -2.45 -6.05 -15.90
C LEU A 21 -2.20 -7.55 -15.77
N ASP A 22 -1.23 -7.95 -14.95
CA ASP A 22 -0.83 -9.36 -14.86
C ASP A 22 -1.80 -10.20 -14.03
N GLY A 23 -2.68 -9.57 -13.24
CA GLY A 23 -3.69 -10.24 -12.41
C GLY A 23 -3.15 -10.88 -11.13
N ASP A 24 -1.91 -10.56 -10.73
CA ASP A 24 -1.25 -11.14 -9.55
C ASP A 24 -2.00 -10.85 -8.25
N ILE A 25 -2.57 -9.65 -8.10
CA ILE A 25 -3.30 -9.28 -6.90
C ILE A 25 -4.60 -10.09 -6.82
N GLU A 26 -5.32 -10.19 -7.94
CA GLU A 26 -6.56 -10.96 -8.01
C GLU A 26 -6.32 -12.43 -7.69
N ARG A 27 -5.34 -13.07 -8.34
CA ARG A 27 -4.98 -14.48 -8.04
C ARG A 27 -4.49 -14.66 -6.60
N GLY A 28 -3.67 -13.72 -6.11
CA GLY A 28 -3.09 -13.77 -4.76
C GLY A 28 -4.13 -13.74 -3.64
N PHE A 29 -5.26 -13.07 -3.86
CA PHE A 29 -6.36 -12.98 -2.91
C PHE A 29 -7.61 -13.78 -3.29
N ASN A 30 -7.55 -14.58 -4.37
CA ASN A 30 -8.69 -15.31 -4.93
C ASN A 30 -9.90 -14.40 -5.21
N LEU A 31 -9.62 -13.30 -5.89
CA LEU A 31 -10.62 -12.40 -6.43
C LEU A 31 -10.93 -12.77 -7.88
N SER A 32 -12.11 -12.41 -8.36
CA SER A 32 -12.44 -12.54 -9.79
C SER A 32 -11.40 -11.84 -10.66
N ALA A 33 -11.00 -12.50 -11.75
CA ALA A 33 -10.10 -11.92 -12.72
C ALA A 33 -10.65 -10.55 -13.19
N SER A 34 -9.75 -9.58 -13.37
CA SER A 34 -10.03 -8.21 -13.82
C SER A 34 -10.77 -7.27 -12.85
N VAL A 35 -11.13 -7.70 -11.64
CA VAL A 35 -11.80 -6.80 -10.68
C VAL A 35 -10.92 -5.62 -10.26
N LEU A 36 -9.59 -5.78 -10.30
CA LEU A 36 -8.61 -4.70 -10.06
C LEU A 36 -7.92 -4.26 -11.37
N SER A 37 -8.56 -4.46 -12.52
CA SER A 37 -8.08 -4.12 -13.85
C SER A 37 -8.91 -2.99 -14.48
N PRO A 38 -8.37 -2.26 -15.47
CA PRO A 38 -9.16 -1.36 -16.32
C PRO A 38 -10.37 -2.00 -17.01
N LEU A 39 -10.41 -3.34 -17.12
CA LEU A 39 -11.46 -4.11 -17.79
C LEU A 39 -12.56 -4.62 -16.86
N THR A 40 -12.61 -4.14 -15.61
CA THR A 40 -13.60 -4.55 -14.62
C THR A 40 -15.04 -4.39 -15.12
N GLN A 41 -15.91 -5.35 -14.79
CA GLN A 41 -17.33 -5.33 -15.13
C GLN A 41 -18.18 -4.53 -14.12
N GLU A 42 -17.66 -4.34 -12.90
CA GLU A 42 -18.33 -3.59 -11.84
C GLU A 42 -17.37 -2.57 -11.21
N GLY A 43 -17.90 -1.38 -10.95
CA GLY A 43 -17.11 -0.25 -10.47
C GLY A 43 -16.12 0.27 -11.52
N SER A 44 -15.01 0.81 -11.05
CA SER A 44 -13.91 1.31 -11.88
C SER A 44 -12.61 0.86 -11.26
N LEU A 45 -11.52 0.83 -12.05
CA LEU A 45 -10.19 0.53 -11.51
C LEU A 45 -9.87 1.41 -10.28
N LEU A 46 -10.14 2.73 -10.36
CA LEU A 46 -9.86 3.63 -9.25
C LEU A 46 -10.69 3.27 -8.01
N SER A 47 -12.01 3.13 -8.15
CA SER A 47 -12.89 2.85 -7.01
C SER A 47 -12.58 1.49 -6.39
N ASN A 48 -12.31 0.47 -7.20
CA ASN A 48 -11.98 -0.88 -6.76
C ASN A 48 -10.64 -0.92 -6.01
N VAL A 49 -9.58 -0.34 -6.59
CA VAL A 49 -8.26 -0.27 -5.92
C VAL A 49 -8.33 0.57 -4.65
N SER A 50 -9.04 1.70 -4.68
CA SER A 50 -9.16 2.59 -3.51
C SER A 50 -9.92 1.90 -2.37
N ALA A 51 -11.00 1.19 -2.68
CA ALA A 51 -11.75 0.43 -1.69
C ALA A 51 -10.92 -0.72 -1.11
N PHE A 52 -10.31 -1.54 -1.97
CA PHE A 52 -9.54 -2.71 -1.53
C PHE A 52 -8.30 -2.31 -0.72
N PHE A 53 -7.48 -1.40 -1.24
CA PHE A 53 -6.25 -0.97 -0.55
C PHE A 53 -6.56 -0.09 0.65
N GLY A 54 -7.57 0.78 0.54
CA GLY A 54 -8.01 1.65 1.63
C GLY A 54 -8.52 0.86 2.82
N ARG A 55 -9.31 -0.20 2.61
CA ARG A 55 -9.79 -1.07 3.69
C ARG A 55 -8.67 -1.79 4.43
N ILE A 56 -7.57 -2.11 3.75
CA ILE A 56 -6.38 -2.70 4.36
C ILE A 56 -5.58 -1.63 5.10
N ALA A 57 -5.10 -0.61 4.38
CA ALA A 57 -4.17 0.38 4.93
C ALA A 57 -4.84 1.28 5.99
N LEU A 58 -6.12 1.56 5.84
CA LEU A 58 -6.87 2.47 6.72
C LEU A 58 -7.86 1.73 7.62
N GLY A 59 -7.86 0.39 7.60
CA GLY A 59 -8.85 -0.44 8.32
C GLY A 59 -8.89 -0.24 9.84
N GLN A 60 -7.81 0.25 10.41
CA GLN A 60 -7.70 0.57 11.84
C GLN A 60 -8.25 1.98 12.19
N ASN A 61 -8.76 2.74 11.20
CA ASN A 61 -9.35 4.06 11.39
C ASN A 61 -10.81 4.07 10.90
N PRO A 62 -11.80 3.94 11.81
CA PRO A 62 -13.22 3.86 11.45
C PRO A 62 -13.74 5.08 10.67
N GLU A 63 -13.26 6.28 10.99
CA GLU A 63 -13.68 7.50 10.30
C GLU A 63 -13.27 7.47 8.83
N ARG A 64 -12.04 6.99 8.54
CA ARG A 64 -11.53 6.85 7.18
C ARG A 64 -12.27 5.78 6.39
N LEU A 65 -12.58 4.66 7.03
CA LEU A 65 -13.43 3.62 6.43
C LEU A 65 -14.80 4.19 6.04
N SER A 66 -15.40 5.03 6.88
CA SER A 66 -16.69 5.66 6.57
C SER A 66 -16.64 6.56 5.32
N VAL A 67 -15.49 7.20 5.05
CA VAL A 67 -15.29 8.02 3.85
C VAL A 67 -15.17 7.11 2.62
N LEU A 68 -14.35 6.06 2.71
CA LEU A 68 -14.21 5.06 1.65
C LEU A 68 -15.56 4.40 1.30
N ASP A 69 -16.39 4.13 2.29
CA ASP A 69 -17.69 3.46 2.09
C ASP A 69 -18.73 4.38 1.45
N ARG A 70 -18.67 5.68 1.71
CA ARG A 70 -19.53 6.69 1.06
C ARG A 70 -19.14 6.94 -0.39
N ASP A 71 -17.84 6.93 -0.69
CA ASP A 71 -17.33 7.29 -2.01
C ASP A 71 -17.11 6.10 -2.95
N SER A 72 -17.21 4.85 -2.45
CA SER A 72 -16.89 3.68 -3.26
C SER A 72 -18.09 3.10 -4.02
N ASN A 73 -18.18 3.46 -5.31
CA ASN A 73 -18.80 2.61 -6.32
C ASN A 73 -17.87 1.43 -6.67
N ALA A 74 -17.38 0.71 -5.66
CA ALA A 74 -16.53 -0.46 -5.82
C ALA A 74 -17.37 -1.72 -6.07
N ALA A 75 -16.77 -2.69 -6.75
CA ALA A 75 -17.36 -3.98 -7.04
C ALA A 75 -17.87 -4.69 -5.76
N GLY A 76 -19.01 -5.38 -5.87
CA GLY A 76 -19.66 -6.07 -4.76
C GLY A 76 -18.75 -7.10 -4.10
N GLU A 77 -17.96 -7.83 -4.88
CA GLU A 77 -16.98 -8.80 -4.38
C GLU A 77 -15.95 -8.16 -3.43
N LEU A 78 -15.47 -6.95 -3.74
CA LEU A 78 -14.50 -6.25 -2.90
C LEU A 78 -15.14 -5.73 -1.60
N LYS A 79 -16.43 -5.40 -1.63
CA LYS A 79 -17.20 -5.02 -0.42
C LYS A 79 -17.44 -6.21 0.50
N GLN A 80 -17.64 -7.40 -0.08
CA GLN A 80 -17.91 -8.65 0.63
C GLN A 80 -16.64 -9.43 0.99
N PHE A 81 -15.48 -8.98 0.51
CA PHE A 81 -14.21 -9.62 0.79
C PHE A 81 -13.96 -9.71 2.30
N ASN A 82 -13.48 -10.86 2.78
CA ASN A 82 -13.28 -11.09 4.21
C ASN A 82 -11.92 -10.55 4.67
N TYR A 83 -11.83 -9.23 4.84
CA TYR A 83 -10.61 -8.53 5.29
C TYR A 83 -10.12 -8.99 6.66
N ALA A 84 -11.03 -9.47 7.54
CA ALA A 84 -10.67 -9.95 8.87
C ALA A 84 -9.81 -11.24 8.84
N ARG A 85 -9.77 -11.96 7.72
CA ARG A 85 -8.89 -13.13 7.53
C ARG A 85 -7.48 -12.76 7.10
N LEU A 86 -7.26 -11.51 6.69
CA LEU A 86 -5.92 -11.06 6.32
C LEU A 86 -5.09 -10.89 7.59
N LYS A 87 -3.90 -11.47 7.59
CA LYS A 87 -2.87 -11.23 8.59
C LYS A 87 -1.71 -10.56 7.90
N TRP A 88 -1.32 -9.37 8.34
CA TRP A 88 -0.26 -8.64 7.66
C TRP A 88 0.66 -7.92 8.62
N LYS A 89 1.81 -7.48 8.10
CA LYS A 89 2.77 -6.68 8.84
C LYS A 89 2.79 -5.27 8.28
N ARG A 90 2.90 -4.29 9.17
CA ARG A 90 3.06 -2.88 8.82
C ARG A 90 4.44 -2.41 9.25
N LEU A 91 5.26 -2.00 8.29
CA LEU A 91 6.45 -1.22 8.56
C LEU A 91 6.04 0.25 8.74
N VAL A 92 6.34 0.82 9.90
CA VAL A 92 6.09 2.21 10.25
C VAL A 92 7.43 2.94 10.34
N GLU A 93 7.56 4.04 9.60
CA GLU A 93 8.77 4.86 9.57
C GLU A 93 8.39 6.30 9.95
N MET A 94 8.89 6.78 11.09
CA MET A 94 8.53 8.08 11.67
C MET A 94 9.72 9.04 11.63
N THR A 95 9.47 10.29 11.27
CA THR A 95 10.47 11.36 11.29
C THR A 95 9.82 12.72 11.54
N SER A 96 10.62 13.69 11.97
CA SER A 96 10.19 15.09 12.13
C SER A 96 10.85 15.96 11.07
N LEU A 97 10.11 16.92 10.52
CA LEU A 97 10.66 18.01 9.72
C LEU A 97 11.27 19.10 10.63
N SER A 98 12.02 20.03 10.04
CA SER A 98 12.67 21.13 10.77
C SER A 98 11.69 22.08 11.47
N ASP A 99 10.44 22.15 10.99
CA ASP A 99 9.36 22.96 11.57
C ASP A 99 8.58 22.21 12.67
N GLY A 100 9.00 20.99 13.02
CA GLY A 100 8.34 20.13 14.02
C GLY A 100 7.21 19.26 13.46
N THR A 101 6.86 19.40 12.18
CA THR A 101 5.86 18.55 11.51
C THR A 101 6.25 17.07 11.63
N GLN A 102 5.32 16.23 12.06
CA GLN A 102 5.52 14.79 12.16
C GLN A 102 5.08 14.11 10.86
N ILE A 103 5.98 13.30 10.29
CA ILE A 103 5.71 12.48 9.11
C ILE A 103 5.80 11.02 9.49
N THR A 104 4.78 10.25 9.12
CA THR A 104 4.76 8.80 9.25
C THR A 104 4.58 8.17 7.87
N LEU A 105 5.54 7.37 7.43
CA LEU A 105 5.45 6.53 6.23
C LEU A 105 5.05 5.13 6.66
N GLN A 106 4.06 4.54 6.00
CA GLN A 106 3.58 3.21 6.31
C GLN A 106 3.66 2.32 5.07
N SER A 107 4.22 1.13 5.23
CA SER A 107 4.17 0.05 4.23
C SER A 107 3.46 -1.15 4.83
N ASP A 108 2.22 -1.39 4.39
CA ASP A 108 1.49 -2.61 4.68
C ASP A 108 1.93 -3.72 3.73
N LEU A 109 2.40 -4.83 4.28
CA LEU A 109 2.87 -6.01 3.55
C LEU A 109 1.92 -7.17 3.83
N VAL A 110 1.00 -7.39 2.90
CA VAL A 110 -0.12 -8.34 3.02
C VAL A 110 0.20 -9.60 2.22
N PRO A 111 0.50 -10.74 2.87
CA PRO A 111 0.77 -11.98 2.17
C PRO A 111 -0.42 -12.43 1.32
N PHE A 112 -0.14 -12.94 0.12
CA PHE A 112 -1.14 -13.63 -0.69
C PHE A 112 -1.61 -14.90 0.02
N THR A 113 -2.92 -15.12 -0.03
CA THR A 113 -3.62 -16.20 0.67
C THR A 113 -3.89 -17.41 -0.21
N HIS A 114 -3.71 -17.29 -1.53
CA HIS A 114 -3.98 -18.36 -2.49
C HIS A 114 -2.77 -18.64 -3.38
N GLU A 115 -2.74 -18.11 -4.61
CA GLU A 115 -1.66 -18.38 -5.54
C GLU A 115 -0.45 -17.49 -5.29
N ARG A 116 0.74 -18.10 -5.33
CA ARG A 116 2.03 -17.40 -5.25
C ARG A 116 2.84 -17.77 -6.47
N ALA A 117 3.05 -16.78 -7.34
CA ALA A 117 3.97 -16.89 -8.46
C ALA A 117 5.31 -16.26 -8.05
N ILE A 118 5.82 -15.32 -8.84
CA ILE A 118 7.02 -14.54 -8.51
C ILE A 118 6.78 -13.61 -7.31
N ASN A 119 5.54 -13.15 -7.14
CA ASN A 119 5.11 -12.29 -6.05
C ASN A 119 4.44 -13.09 -4.94
N ALA A 120 4.69 -12.69 -3.69
CA ALA A 120 4.24 -13.37 -2.48
C ALA A 120 3.30 -12.51 -1.62
N ALA A 121 3.27 -11.20 -1.85
CA ALA A 121 2.45 -10.27 -1.08
C ALA A 121 2.07 -9.03 -1.89
N LEU A 122 1.07 -8.31 -1.39
CA LEU A 122 0.75 -6.95 -1.77
C LEU A 122 1.44 -5.97 -0.82
N LEU A 123 2.18 -5.00 -1.38
CA LEU A 123 2.62 -3.81 -0.66
C LEU A 123 1.60 -2.70 -0.87
N ILE A 124 1.18 -2.03 0.20
CA ILE A 124 0.41 -0.78 0.16
C ILE A 124 1.18 0.29 0.92
N TYR A 125 1.37 1.44 0.28
CA TYR A 125 2.14 2.55 0.82
C TYR A 125 1.23 3.75 1.10
N SER A 126 1.28 4.26 2.32
CA SER A 126 0.58 5.47 2.75
C SER A 126 1.49 6.41 3.52
N VAL A 127 1.10 7.68 3.59
CA VAL A 127 1.76 8.72 4.39
C VAL A 127 0.76 9.38 5.31
N SER A 128 1.15 9.65 6.54
CA SER A 128 0.49 10.62 7.42
C SER A 128 1.38 11.83 7.59
N ASP A 129 0.80 13.00 7.44
CA ASP A 129 1.42 14.30 7.65
C ASP A 129 0.61 15.02 8.73
N SER A 130 1.25 15.43 9.83
CA SER A 130 0.52 16.04 10.95
C SER A 130 -0.16 17.37 10.62
N ARG A 131 0.12 17.96 9.45
CA ARG A 131 -0.57 19.17 8.95
C ARG A 131 -1.89 18.85 8.26
N GLU A 132 -2.10 17.59 7.90
CA GLU A 132 -3.23 17.15 7.11
C GLU A 132 -4.12 16.23 7.95
N ASP A 133 -5.39 16.17 7.57
CA ASP A 133 -6.31 15.24 8.21
C ASP A 133 -6.07 13.83 7.65
N GLY A 134 -5.38 13.02 8.44
CA GLY A 134 -5.23 11.57 8.31
C GLY A 134 -4.28 11.06 7.22
N PRO A 135 -4.09 9.73 7.15
CA PRO A 135 -3.22 9.11 6.17
C PRO A 135 -3.77 9.21 4.74
N LYS A 136 -2.87 9.42 3.78
CA LYS A 136 -3.14 9.39 2.34
C LYS A 136 -2.56 8.12 1.72
N LEU A 137 -3.40 7.38 1.00
CA LEU A 137 -2.98 6.25 0.18
C LEU A 137 -2.21 6.75 -1.04
N ILE A 138 -1.02 6.20 -1.27
CA ILE A 138 -0.13 6.65 -2.33
C ILE A 138 -0.05 5.65 -3.48
N SER A 139 0.24 4.39 -3.16
CA SER A 139 0.38 3.34 -4.17
C SER A 139 0.27 1.95 -3.54
N GLY A 140 0.10 0.94 -4.37
CA GLY A 140 0.31 -0.45 -3.97
C GLY A 140 0.63 -1.33 -5.17
N PHE A 141 1.35 -2.42 -4.92
CA PHE A 141 1.79 -3.35 -5.96
C PHE A 141 2.27 -4.69 -5.38
N PRO A 142 2.24 -5.78 -6.16
CA PRO A 142 2.80 -7.07 -5.76
C PRO A 142 4.31 -6.97 -5.49
N VAL A 143 4.79 -7.70 -4.48
CA VAL A 143 6.21 -7.80 -4.11
C VAL A 143 6.60 -9.26 -3.84
N SER A 144 7.89 -9.57 -4.04
CA SER A 144 8.45 -10.89 -3.76
C SER A 144 8.70 -11.10 -2.27
N GLU A 145 8.91 -12.36 -1.88
CA GLU A 145 9.28 -12.72 -0.50
C GLU A 145 10.62 -12.11 -0.08
N ALA A 146 11.60 -12.07 -0.99
CA ALA A 146 12.89 -11.42 -0.73
C ALA A 146 12.74 -9.92 -0.43
N PHE A 147 11.81 -9.24 -1.12
CA PHE A 147 11.49 -7.84 -0.82
C PHE A 147 10.93 -7.70 0.60
N MET A 148 9.96 -8.55 0.98
CA MET A 148 9.37 -8.53 2.32
C MET A 148 10.42 -8.76 3.41
N ALA A 149 11.26 -9.79 3.24
CA ALA A 149 12.31 -10.12 4.19
C ALA A 149 13.27 -8.93 4.39
N ASN A 150 13.68 -8.28 3.30
CA ASN A 150 14.55 -7.11 3.34
C ASN A 150 13.89 -5.88 3.97
N ALA A 151 12.59 -5.68 3.75
CA ALA A 151 11.82 -4.55 4.30
C ALA A 151 11.59 -4.70 5.81
N LEU A 152 11.40 -5.94 6.28
CA LEU A 152 11.11 -6.31 7.66
C LEU A 152 12.35 -6.74 8.46
N ASP A 153 13.54 -6.57 7.89
CA ASP A 153 14.81 -6.95 8.51
C ASP A 153 14.99 -6.30 9.89
N PRO A 154 15.07 -7.10 10.98
CA PRO A 154 15.20 -6.58 12.34
C PRO A 154 16.42 -5.66 12.55
N SER A 155 17.50 -5.86 11.78
CA SER A 155 18.70 -5.02 11.88
C SER A 155 18.48 -3.57 11.42
N LYS A 156 17.37 -3.31 10.72
CA LYS A 156 16.99 -2.00 10.19
C LYS A 156 15.86 -1.33 10.98
N LEU A 157 15.51 -1.89 12.14
CA LEU A 157 14.50 -1.36 13.05
C LEU A 157 15.14 -0.55 14.18
N GLY A 158 14.32 0.20 14.91
CA GLY A 158 14.76 1.04 16.02
C GLY A 158 14.95 2.50 15.64
N SER A 159 15.62 3.24 16.52
CA SER A 159 15.88 4.68 16.38
C SER A 159 17.10 4.97 15.50
N ASP A 160 17.26 6.25 15.13
CA ASP A 160 18.38 6.79 14.31
C ASP A 160 18.52 6.16 12.92
N GLN A 161 17.42 5.65 12.38
CA GLN A 161 17.36 5.09 11.04
C GLN A 161 17.24 6.19 10.00
N ASN A 162 17.83 5.94 8.82
CA ASN A 162 17.68 6.81 7.66
C ASN A 162 16.29 6.60 7.04
N ILE A 163 15.43 7.62 7.13
CA ILE A 163 14.09 7.64 6.57
C ILE A 163 14.08 8.51 5.32
N THR A 164 13.54 7.97 4.23
CA THR A 164 13.41 8.70 2.97
C THR A 164 12.07 8.37 2.32
N THR A 165 11.56 9.31 1.54
CA THR A 165 10.35 9.11 0.75
C THR A 165 10.58 8.06 -0.34
N ARG A 166 9.59 7.18 -0.55
CA ARG A 166 9.65 6.13 -1.57
C ARG A 166 8.54 6.29 -2.60
N TYR A 167 8.71 5.61 -3.73
CA TYR A 167 7.68 5.47 -4.77
C TYR A 167 7.18 6.80 -5.37
N ASN A 168 8.08 7.78 -5.49
CA ASN A 168 7.83 9.11 -6.06
C ASN A 168 6.77 9.94 -5.31
N ILE A 169 6.63 9.71 -4.00
CA ILE A 169 5.83 10.60 -3.16
C ILE A 169 6.55 11.94 -2.98
N TYR A 170 5.79 13.02 -3.07
CA TYR A 170 6.22 14.35 -2.65
C TYR A 170 5.51 14.73 -1.34
N VAL A 171 6.29 15.08 -0.32
CA VAL A 171 5.80 15.57 0.97
C VAL A 171 6.42 16.95 1.19
N PRO A 172 5.64 18.04 1.30
CA PRO A 172 6.18 19.39 1.43
C PRO A 172 7.15 19.52 2.61
N GLY A 173 8.38 19.95 2.36
CA GLY A 173 9.42 20.10 3.38
C GLY A 173 10.21 18.83 3.70
N PHE A 174 9.81 17.65 3.23
CA PHE A 174 10.61 16.43 3.35
C PHE A 174 11.55 16.29 2.14
N ASN A 175 12.76 16.81 2.28
CA ASN A 175 13.79 16.73 1.24
C ASN A 175 14.89 15.73 1.63
N GLY A 176 15.12 14.73 0.77
CA GLY A 176 16.23 13.79 0.92
C GLY A 176 16.00 12.71 2.00
N THR A 177 16.93 12.60 2.94
CA THR A 177 16.93 11.58 4.00
C THR A 177 16.98 12.28 5.35
N LEU A 178 16.12 11.85 6.28
CA LEU A 178 16.05 12.34 7.65
C LEU A 178 16.30 11.20 8.63
N LYS A 179 16.72 11.54 9.85
CA LYS A 179 16.85 10.57 10.93
C LYS A 179 15.51 10.35 11.61
N GLY A 180 15.18 9.09 11.87
CA GLY A 180 13.90 8.73 12.43
C GLY A 180 13.88 7.34 13.08
N LYS A 181 12.68 6.83 13.27
CA LYS A 181 12.43 5.53 13.91
C LYS A 181 11.73 4.59 12.94
N ARG A 182 12.14 3.32 12.92
CA ARG A 182 11.48 2.25 12.17
C ARG A 182 10.95 1.19 13.11
N GLU A 183 9.70 0.79 12.91
CA GLU A 183 9.03 -0.23 13.72
C GLU A 183 8.20 -1.15 12.82
N VAL A 184 7.98 -2.38 13.28
CA VAL A 184 7.10 -3.34 12.61
C VAL A 184 5.95 -3.65 13.56
N LEU A 185 4.72 -3.50 13.05
CA LEU A 185 3.50 -3.89 13.74
C LEU A 185 2.92 -5.13 13.06
N THR A 186 2.38 -6.05 13.85
CA THR A 186 1.53 -7.14 13.36
C THR A 186 0.08 -6.67 13.41
N ILE A 187 -0.64 -6.78 12.30
CA ILE A 187 -2.03 -6.37 12.19
C ILE A 187 -2.89 -7.62 11.98
N HIS A 188 -3.87 -7.78 12.87
CA HIS A 188 -4.74 -8.96 13.02
C HIS A 188 -3.96 -10.27 13.24
N GLU A 189 -3.86 -10.71 14.51
CA GLU A 189 -3.29 -12.00 14.92
C GLU A 189 -4.30 -13.16 14.82
#